data_AF-A0A661QWP1-F1
#
_entry.id   AF-A0A661QWP1-F1
#
_cell.length_a   1.000
_cell.length_b   1.000
_cell.length_c   1.000
_cell.angle_alpha   90.00
_cell.angle_beta   90.00
_cell.angle_gamma   90.00
#
_symmetry.space_group_name_H-M   'P 1'
#
loop_
_entity.id
_entity.type
_entity.pdbx_description
1 polymer ?
#
loop_
_entity_poly.entity_id
_entity_poly.type
_entity_poly.pdbx_seq_one_letter_code
_entity_poly.pdbx_strand_id
1 'polypeptide(L)' 'FATDLIQKTPMGEFSGSPTIVWISNKLDYPIKIESTTLQGNVVMIYKNIKEKRYQTQSFQLPSDYEKITMPMMMPGMSNQ' A
#
# COMPACT_ATOMS: atom_id res chain seq x y z
N PHE A 1 -2.73 23.64 -5.26
CA PHE A 1 -3.25 22.26 -5.24
C PHE A 1 -4.74 22.36 -5.15
N ALA A 2 -5.37 22.57 -6.31
CA ALA A 2 -6.81 22.67 -6.40
C ALA A 2 -7.43 21.36 -5.91
N THR A 3 -8.60 21.51 -5.34
CA THR A 3 -9.56 20.50 -4.89
C THR A 3 -9.88 19.50 -6.01
N ASP A 4 -8.95 18.62 -6.34
CA ASP A 4 -9.27 17.39 -7.05
C ASP A 4 -10.13 16.59 -6.06
N LEU A 5 -11.41 16.42 -6.39
CA LEU A 5 -12.38 15.70 -5.57
C LEU A 5 -11.77 14.38 -5.11
N ILE A 6 -11.56 14.24 -3.79
CA ILE A 6 -10.91 13.08 -3.19
C ILE A 6 -12.00 12.15 -2.67
N GLN A 7 -12.05 10.92 -3.19
CA GLN A 7 -12.89 9.88 -2.62
C GLN A 7 -12.18 9.25 -1.42
N LYS A 8 -12.84 9.24 -0.26
CA LYS A 8 -12.37 8.50 0.91
C LYS A 8 -13.08 7.15 0.92
N THR A 9 -12.31 6.10 0.73
CA THR A 9 -12.84 4.73 0.80
C THR A 9 -12.32 4.08 2.07
N PRO A 10 -13.20 3.69 3.01
CA PRO A 10 -12.80 2.76 4.06
C PRO A 10 -12.54 1.41 3.39
N MET A 11 -11.28 1.06 3.24
CA MET A 11 -10.92 -0.32 2.98
C MET A 11 -11.09 -1.05 4.31
N GLY A 12 -11.71 -2.23 4.30
CA GLY A 12 -11.87 -3.05 5.50
C GLY A 12 -10.55 -3.32 6.22
N GLU A 13 -10.61 -4.05 7.33
CA GLU A 13 -9.46 -4.32 8.19
C GLU A 13 -8.34 -5.10 7.47
N PHE A 14 -7.43 -4.42 6.77
CA PHE A 14 -6.16 -5.01 6.37
C PHE A 14 -5.28 -4.99 7.62
N SER A 15 -5.07 -6.16 8.24
CA SER A 15 -4.42 -6.36 9.55
C SER A 15 -5.24 -6.07 10.82
N GLY A 16 -6.58 -6.08 10.77
CA GLY A 16 -7.40 -5.85 11.97
C GLY A 16 -7.51 -4.38 12.39
N SER A 17 -7.15 -3.43 11.51
CA SER A 17 -7.14 -2.02 11.86
C SER A 17 -7.73 -1.13 10.76
N PRO A 18 -8.45 -0.04 11.14
CA PRO A 18 -9.12 0.82 10.18
C PRO A 18 -8.10 1.51 9.28
N THR A 19 -8.32 1.39 7.97
CA THR A 19 -7.49 2.03 6.94
C THR A 19 -8.34 2.97 6.10
N ILE A 20 -7.93 4.22 6.00
CA ILE A 20 -8.54 5.22 5.13
C ILE A 20 -7.67 5.37 3.89
N VAL A 21 -8.27 5.22 2.71
CA VAL A 21 -7.62 5.47 1.44
C VAL A 21 -8.24 6.68 0.78
N TRP A 22 -7.41 7.62 0.34
CA TRP A 22 -7.80 8.77 -0.45
C TRP A 22 -7.46 8.50 -1.91
N ILE A 23 -8.48 8.43 -2.75
CA ILE A 23 -8.35 8.14 -4.19
C ILE A 23 -8.53 9.45 -4.96
N SER A 24 -7.61 9.72 -5.89
CA SER A 24 -7.75 10.83 -6.83
C SER A 24 -8.77 10.47 -7.90
N ASN A 25 -9.85 11.24 -8.04
CA ASN A 25 -10.82 11.04 -9.12
C ASN A 25 -10.21 11.16 -10.52
N LYS A 26 -9.15 11.96 -10.68
CA LYS A 26 -8.49 12.16 -11.97
C LYS A 26 -7.66 10.95 -12.39
N LEU A 27 -6.97 10.34 -11.43
CA LEU A 27 -6.03 9.25 -11.68
C LEU A 27 -6.64 7.87 -11.42
N ASP A 28 -7.81 7.82 -10.78
CA ASP A 28 -8.41 6.61 -10.22
C ASP A 28 -7.39 5.79 -9.40
N TYR A 29 -6.55 6.50 -8.64
CA TYR A 29 -5.38 5.93 -7.95
C TYR A 29 -5.22 6.49 -6.53
N PRO A 30 -4.75 5.69 -5.54
CA PRO A 30 -4.48 6.15 -4.18
C PRO A 30 -3.41 7.25 -4.14
N ILE A 31 -3.72 8.36 -3.48
CA ILE A 31 -2.79 9.48 -3.26
C ILE A 31 -2.36 9.61 -1.80
N LYS A 32 -3.15 9.06 -0.88
CA LYS A 32 -2.81 8.95 0.54
C LYS A 32 -3.43 7.67 1.11
N ILE A 33 -2.73 7.07 2.06
CA ILE A 33 -3.21 5.96 2.90
C ILE A 33 -2.87 6.31 4.34
N GLU A 34 -3.82 6.07 5.24
CA GLU A 34 -3.66 6.28 6.68
C GLU A 34 -4.23 5.07 7.40
N SER A 35 -3.43 4.47 8.26
CA SER A 35 -3.82 3.32 9.06
C SER A 35 -3.32 3.50 10.49
N THR A 36 -4.12 3.07 11.45
CA THR A 36 -3.69 2.94 12.84
C THR A 36 -3.18 1.52 13.02
N THR A 37 -1.95 1.31 13.43
CA THR A 37 -1.42 -0.01 13.77
C THR A 37 -1.24 -0.12 15.28
N LEU A 38 -1.00 -1.34 15.78
CA LEU A 38 -0.62 -1.56 17.18
C LEU A 38 0.66 -0.78 17.58
N GLN A 39 1.50 -0.43 16.62
CA GLN A 39 2.74 0.34 16.84
C GLN A 39 2.56 1.86 16.63
N GLY A 40 1.36 2.32 16.23
CA GLY A 40 1.04 3.73 16.01
C GLY A 40 0.43 4.02 14.64
N ASN A 41 0.21 5.30 14.37
CA ASN A 41 -0.39 5.75 13.10
C ASN A 41 0.65 5.79 11.98
N VAL A 42 0.32 5.17 10.86
CA VAL A 42 1.12 5.18 9.63
C VAL A 42 0.41 6.03 8.59
N VAL A 43 1.12 7.00 8.02
CA VAL A 43 0.62 7.83 6.92
C VAL A 43 1.55 7.69 5.73
N MET A 44 1.03 7.20 4.62
CA MET A 44 1.72 7.10 3.34
C MET A 44 1.13 8.12 2.35
N ILE A 45 1.98 8.93 1.73
CA ILE A 45 1.55 9.96 0.76
C ILE A 45 2.33 9.77 -0.54
N TYR A 46 1.60 9.59 -1.64
CA TYR A 46 2.17 9.50 -2.97
C TYR A 46 2.27 10.90 -3.59
N LYS A 47 3.48 11.26 -4.05
CA LYS A 47 3.77 12.55 -4.70
C LYS A 47 4.40 12.31 -6.06
N ASN A 48 4.23 13.27 -6.97
CA ASN A 48 4.84 13.26 -8.31
C ASN A 48 4.46 12.03 -9.16
N ILE A 49 3.20 11.58 -9.05
CA ILE A 49 2.68 10.43 -9.80
C ILE A 49 2.69 10.74 -11.30
N LYS A 50 3.21 9.79 -12.09
CA LYS A 50 3.27 9.87 -13.55
C LYS A 50 2.75 8.56 -14.15
N GLU A 51 1.80 8.68 -15.06
CA GLU A 51 1.29 7.55 -15.83
C GLU A 51 2.24 7.27 -17.00
N LYS A 52 2.85 6.08 -17.00
CA LYS A 52 3.75 5.63 -18.07
C LYS A 52 3.61 4.13 -18.27
N ARG A 53 3.79 3.68 -19.50
CA ARG A 53 3.93 2.25 -19.81
C ARG A 53 5.36 1.83 -19.49
N TYR A 54 5.53 0.91 -18.55
CA TYR A 54 6.82 0.28 -18.26
C TYR A 54 7.03 -0.97 -19.10
N GLN A 55 8.28 -1.27 -19.44
CA GLN A 55 8.66 -2.53 -20.08
C GLN A 55 8.66 -3.65 -19.03
N THR A 56 8.20 -4.84 -19.40
CA THR A 56 8.09 -5.98 -18.48
C THR A 56 9.45 -6.43 -17.93
N GLN A 57 10.53 -6.19 -18.68
CA GLN A 57 11.90 -6.47 -18.27
C GLN A 57 12.33 -5.69 -17.01
N SER A 58 11.70 -4.54 -16.71
CA SER A 58 11.98 -3.76 -15.49
C SER A 58 11.50 -4.43 -14.20
N PHE A 59 10.71 -5.51 -14.32
CA PHE A 59 10.17 -6.27 -13.20
C PHE A 59 10.83 -7.65 -13.03
N GLN A 60 11.96 -7.89 -13.71
CA GLN A 60 12.74 -9.11 -13.54
C GLN A 60 13.58 -9.03 -12.27
N LEU A 61 13.58 -10.13 -11.52
CA LEU A 61 14.46 -10.28 -10.38
C LEU A 61 15.91 -10.43 -10.88
N PRO A 62 16.89 -9.72 -10.30
CA PRO A 62 18.29 -9.95 -10.63
C PRO A 62 18.72 -11.40 -10.33
N SER A 63 19.64 -11.95 -11.11
CA SER A 63 20.03 -13.36 -11.04
C SER A 63 20.76 -13.76 -9.75
N ASP A 64 21.26 -12.78 -9.00
CA ASP A 64 21.98 -12.91 -7.74
C ASP A 64 21.06 -12.79 -6.51
N TYR A 65 19.75 -12.66 -6.69
CA TYR A 65 18.80 -12.61 -5.58
C TYR A 65 18.44 -14.03 -5.11
N GLU A 66 18.61 -14.27 -3.82
CA GLU A 66 18.19 -15.50 -3.18
C GLU A 66 16.75 -15.38 -2.66
N LYS A 67 15.92 -16.36 -2.99
CA LYS A 67 14.57 -16.45 -2.43
C LYS A 67 14.66 -17.00 -1.00
N ILE A 68 14.52 -16.13 -0.02
CA ILE A 68 14.37 -16.55 1.37
C ILE A 68 12.91 -16.95 1.58
N THR A 69 12.67 -18.23 1.91
CA THR A 69 11.37 -18.65 2.46
C THR A 69 11.31 -18.20 3.91
N MET A 70 10.41 -17.27 4.24
CA MET A 70 10.13 -16.99 5.65
C MET A 70 9.62 -18.27 6.31
N PRO A 71 10.26 -18.77 7.39
CA PRO A 71 9.65 -19.82 8.18
C PRO A 71 8.29 -19.30 8.66
N MET A 72 7.26 -20.14 8.56
CA MET A 72 5.86 -19.87 8.93
C MET A 72 5.68 -19.66 10.45
N MET A 73 6.56 -18.90 11.10
CA MET A 73 6.53 -18.59 12.52
C MET A 73 6.74 -17.08 12.70
N MET A 74 5.71 -16.31 12.38
CA MET A 74 5.50 -15.02 13.03
C MET A 74 4.85 -15.34 14.38
N PRO A 75 5.52 -15.16 15.54
CA PRO A 75 4.89 -15.35 16.84
C PRO A 75 3.78 -14.31 16.97
N GLY A 76 2.52 -14.74 17.01
CA GLY A 76 1.36 -13.87 17.27
C GLY A 76 0.17 -13.97 16.31
N MET A 77 0.27 -14.71 15.20
CA MET A 77 -0.89 -15.07 14.36
C MET A 77 -1.22 -16.56 14.52
N SER A 78 -1.58 -16.97 15.73
CA SER A 78 -2.28 -18.23 15.97
C SER A 78 -3.74 -17.91 16.27
N ASN A 79 -4.63 -18.55 15.50
CA ASN A 79 -6.08 -18.57 15.69
C ASN A 79 -6.51 -18.52 17.16
N GLN A 80 -7.36 -17.56 17.49
CA GLN A 80 -8.47 -17.76 18.41
C GLN A 80 -9.76 -17.47 17.65
#